data_AF-A0A2T4S6E3-F1
#
_entry.id   AF-A0A2T4S6E3-F1
#
_cell.length_a   1.000
_cell.length_b   1.000
_cell.length_c   1.000
_cell.angle_alpha   90.00
_cell.angle_beta   90.00
_cell.angle_gamma   90.00
#
_symmetry.space_group_name_H-M   'P 1'
#
loop_
_entity.id
_entity.type
_entity.pdbx_description
1 polymer ?
#
loop_
_entity_poly.entity_id
_entity_poly.type
_entity_poly.pdbx_seq_one_letter_code
_entity_poly.pdbx_strand_id
1 'polypeptide(L)'
;DNRESYDIVTARAVARLTVLSELCLPLLKTGGHFVAMKSSKGEEELEEARFAIGVFGGRVEAIETFELPEDAGERQIIIIEKRSKTPKKYPRKAGTPNKTPLLK
;
A
#
# COMPACT_ATOMS: atom_id res chain seq x y z
N ASP A 1 -16.32 -13.47 -0.12
CA ASP A 1 -15.65 -12.37 -0.84
C ASP A 1 -15.27 -11.32 0.20
N ASN A 2 -14.05 -10.78 0.14
CA ASN A 2 -13.46 -9.88 1.15
C ASN A 2 -13.16 -8.48 0.57
N ARG A 3 -13.75 -8.18 -0.59
CA ARG A 3 -13.57 -6.91 -1.30
C ARG A 3 -14.28 -5.77 -0.56
N GLU A 4 -13.56 -4.67 -0.38
CA GLU A 4 -14.06 -3.38 0.15
C GLU A 4 -14.86 -3.52 1.47
N SER A 5 -14.47 -4.46 2.33
CA SER A 5 -15.17 -4.81 3.56
C SER A 5 -14.42 -4.41 4.84
N TYR A 6 -13.21 -3.88 4.72
CA TYR A 6 -12.35 -3.57 5.87
C TYR A 6 -12.14 -2.07 6.03
N ASP A 7 -12.06 -1.64 7.29
CA ASP A 7 -11.82 -0.25 7.68
C ASP A 7 -10.33 0.07 7.62
N ILE A 8 -9.51 -0.89 8.06
CA ILE A 8 -8.06 -0.79 8.11
C ILE A 8 -7.47 -2.08 7.54
N VAL A 9 -6.44 -1.92 6.73
CA VAL A 9 -5.59 -3.01 6.24
C VAL A 9 -4.15 -2.64 6.60
N THR A 10 -3.37 -3.60 7.09
CA THR A 10 -1.97 -3.38 7.46
C THR A 10 -1.09 -4.39 6.74
N ALA A 11 0.13 -4.00 6.35
CA ALA A 11 1.11 -4.95 5.83
C ALA A 11 2.54 -4.59 6.28
N ARG A 12 3.33 -5.61 6.63
CA ARG A 12 4.73 -5.49 7.05
C ARG A 12 5.58 -6.60 6.43
N ALA A 13 6.74 -6.24 5.87
CA ALA A 13 7.76 -7.17 5.39
C ALA A 13 7.35 -8.16 4.28
N VAL A 14 6.42 -7.78 3.38
CA VAL A 14 5.88 -8.70 2.35
C VAL A 14 6.36 -8.39 0.92
N ALA A 15 6.32 -7.13 0.47
CA ALA A 15 6.63 -6.78 -0.93
C ALA A 15 6.91 -5.27 -1.10
N ARG A 16 7.23 -4.88 -2.34
CA ARG A 16 7.27 -3.47 -2.76
C ARG A 16 5.91 -2.79 -2.61
N LEU A 17 5.88 -1.49 -2.31
CA LEU A 17 4.65 -0.74 -2.06
C LEU A 17 3.67 -0.80 -3.23
N THR A 18 4.15 -0.81 -4.47
CA THR A 18 3.31 -0.95 -5.68
C THR A 18 2.49 -2.25 -5.66
N VAL A 19 3.13 -3.35 -5.26
CA VAL A 19 2.49 -4.67 -5.15
C VAL A 19 1.52 -4.70 -3.98
N LEU A 20 1.96 -4.19 -2.82
CA LEU A 20 1.12 -4.11 -1.63
C LEU A 20 -0.14 -3.31 -1.88
N SER A 21 -0.03 -2.19 -2.60
CA SER A 21 -1.17 -1.35 -2.94
C SER A 21 -2.23 -2.12 -3.75
N GLU A 22 -1.79 -2.96 -4.69
CA GLU A 22 -2.71 -3.80 -5.48
C GLU A 22 -3.41 -4.87 -4.64
N LEU A 23 -2.72 -5.43 -3.65
CA LEU A 23 -3.28 -6.49 -2.79
C LEU A 23 -4.16 -5.93 -1.68
N CYS A 24 -3.80 -4.78 -1.11
CA CYS A 24 -4.39 -4.22 0.10
C CYS A 24 -5.54 -3.24 -0.19
N LEU A 25 -5.39 -2.33 -1.17
CA LEU A 25 -6.43 -1.32 -1.44
C LEU A 25 -7.78 -1.93 -1.88
N PRO A 26 -7.87 -3.03 -2.64
CA PRO A 26 -9.16 -3.64 -2.98
C PRO A 26 -9.93 -4.21 -1.79
N LEU A 27 -9.27 -4.43 -0.64
CA LEU A 27 -9.91 -4.92 0.58
C LEU A 27 -10.58 -3.79 1.38
N LEU A 28 -10.13 -2.54 1.19
CA LEU A 28 -10.62 -1.39 1.95
C LEU A 28 -11.93 -0.83 1.42
N LYS A 29 -12.85 -0.53 2.35
CA LYS A 29 -14.00 0.34 2.08
C LYS A 29 -13.53 1.76 1.72
N THR A 30 -14.34 2.52 0.99
CA THR A 30 -14.07 3.96 0.81
C THR A 30 -14.08 4.67 2.17
N GLY A 31 -13.07 5.50 2.42
CA GLY A 31 -12.78 6.11 3.72
C GLY A 31 -11.94 5.23 4.66
N GLY A 32 -11.61 3.99 4.26
CA GLY A 32 -10.70 3.12 5.01
C GLY A 32 -9.23 3.45 4.75
N HIS A 33 -8.32 2.89 5.57
CA HIS A 33 -6.89 3.21 5.55
C HIS A 33 -6.01 1.97 5.38
N PHE A 34 -5.05 2.07 4.46
CA PHE A 34 -3.97 1.11 4.32
C PHE A 34 -2.73 1.64 5.02
N VAL A 35 -2.22 0.89 5.99
CA VAL A 35 -1.05 1.24 6.79
C VAL A 35 0.10 0.30 6.40
N ALA A 36 1.02 0.81 5.59
CA ALA A 36 2.18 0.06 5.09
C ALA A 36 3.41 0.34 5.97
N MET A 37 3.93 -0.71 6.61
CA MET A 37 5.13 -0.62 7.45
C MET A 37 6.36 -0.97 6.61
N LYS A 38 7.25 0.01 6.43
CA LYS A 38 8.42 -0.04 5.55
C LYS A 38 9.71 0.23 6.33
N SER A 39 10.83 -0.20 5.74
CA SER A 39 12.17 0.25 6.16
C SER A 39 12.41 1.69 5.68
N SER A 40 13.61 2.22 5.92
CA SER A 40 14.08 3.52 5.42
C SER A 40 13.96 3.74 3.90
N LYS A 41 13.69 2.70 3.11
CA LYS A 41 13.45 2.79 1.65
C LYS A 41 11.98 3.06 1.28
N GLY A 42 11.13 3.37 2.26
CA GLY A 42 9.69 3.54 2.03
C GLY A 42 9.36 4.68 1.08
N GLU A 43 10.08 5.80 1.16
CA GLU A 43 9.90 6.96 0.25
C GLU A 43 10.23 6.63 -1.21
N GLU A 44 11.35 5.96 -1.47
CA GLU A 44 11.74 5.53 -2.82
C GLU A 44 10.66 4.62 -3.43
N GLU A 45 10.22 3.61 -2.67
CA GLU A 45 9.13 2.74 -3.11
C GLU A 45 7.81 3.48 -3.26
N LEU A 46 7.59 4.54 -2.49
CA LEU A 46 6.39 5.33 -2.59
C LEU A 46 6.31 6.08 -3.92
N GLU A 47 7.40 6.72 -4.34
CA GLU A 47 7.47 7.40 -5.63
C GLU A 47 7.13 6.45 -6.79
N GLU A 48 7.66 5.23 -6.77
CA GLU A 48 7.31 4.18 -7.73
C GLU A 48 5.82 3.78 -7.67
N ALA A 49 5.24 3.76 -6.47
CA ALA A 49 3.88 3.28 -6.22
C ALA A 49 2.79 4.34 -6.41
N ARG A 50 3.11 5.64 -6.47
CA ARG A 50 2.11 6.73 -6.52
C ARG A 50 1.07 6.53 -7.61
N PHE A 51 1.52 6.13 -8.81
CA PHE A 51 0.63 5.85 -9.93
C PHE A 51 -0.33 4.69 -9.63
N ALA A 52 0.20 3.56 -9.13
CA ALA A 52 -0.59 2.40 -8.78
C ALA A 52 -1.61 2.69 -7.67
N ILE A 53 -1.18 3.39 -6.62
CA ILE A 53 -2.05 3.83 -5.51
C ILE A 53 -3.26 4.58 -6.06
N GLY A 54 -3.04 5.55 -6.96
CA GLY A 54 -4.14 6.28 -7.61
C GLY A 54 -5.05 5.38 -8.45
N VAL A 55 -4.48 4.46 -9.23
CA VAL A 55 -5.25 3.49 -10.05
C VAL A 55 -6.16 2.60 -9.20
N PHE A 56 -5.74 2.27 -7.98
CA PHE A 56 -6.52 1.44 -7.05
C PHE A 56 -7.46 2.24 -6.14
N GLY A 57 -7.54 3.56 -6.35
CA GLY A 57 -8.43 4.46 -5.63
C GLY A 57 -7.88 4.93 -4.28
N GLY A 58 -6.58 4.80 -4.05
CA GLY A 58 -5.89 5.28 -2.86
C GLY A 58 -5.32 6.69 -3.03
N ARG A 59 -5.04 7.34 -1.91
CA ARG A 59 -4.26 8.59 -1.81
C ARG A 59 -3.36 8.53 -0.58
N VAL A 60 -2.10 8.89 -0.74
CA VAL A 60 -1.19 9.03 0.41
C VAL A 60 -1.68 10.16 1.30
N GLU A 61 -1.90 9.85 2.56
CA GLU A 61 -2.35 10.79 3.58
C GLU A 61 -1.19 11.27 4.44
N ALA A 62 -0.34 10.34 4.92
CA ALA A 62 0.79 10.65 5.77
C ALA A 62 1.95 9.65 5.60
N ILE A 63 3.15 10.08 5.98
CA ILE A 63 4.35 9.27 6.07
C ILE A 63 4.99 9.58 7.42
N GLU A 64 5.02 8.61 8.31
CA GLU A 64 5.58 8.75 9.65
C GLU A 64 6.95 8.03 9.69
N THR A 65 8.03 8.79 9.84
CA THR A 65 9.39 8.28 9.94
C THR A 65 9.85 8.31 11.39
N PHE A 66 10.42 7.21 11.88
CA PHE A 66 10.92 7.10 13.26
C PHE A 66 12.05 6.09 13.37
N GLU A 67 12.84 6.22 14.43
CA GLU A 67 13.86 5.23 14.80
C GLU A 67 13.26 4.18 15.75
N LEU A 68 13.60 2.91 15.51
CA LEU A 68 13.28 1.87 16.48
C LEU A 68 14.20 1.95 17.70
N PRO A 69 13.74 1.53 18.89
CA PRO A 69 14.59 1.39 20.07
C PRO A 69 15.80 0.51 19.82
N GLU A 70 16.82 0.65 20.67
CA GLU A 70 18.04 -0.18 20.65
C GLU A 70 18.80 -0.10 19.31
N ASP A 71 18.77 1.07 18.66
CA ASP A 71 19.42 1.32 17.36
C ASP A 71 19.02 0.31 16.27
N ALA A 72 17.81 -0.26 16.34
CA ALA A 72 17.31 -1.27 15.39
C ALA A 72 16.93 -0.70 13.99
N GLY A 73 17.34 0.54 13.74
CA GLY A 73 17.26 1.25 12.47
C GLY A 73 15.96 2.01 12.25
N GLU A 74 16.01 2.93 11.29
CA GLU A 74 14.89 3.77 10.87
C GLU A 74 13.78 2.95 10.20
N ARG A 75 12.53 3.33 10.49
CA ARG A 75 11.31 2.76 9.91
C ARG A 75 10.38 3.87 9.46
N GLN A 76 9.51 3.49 8.52
CA GLN A 76 8.49 4.37 7.98
C GLN A 76 7.13 3.67 8.04
N ILE A 77 6.09 4.42 8.40
CA ILE A 77 4.69 4.02 8.26
C ILE A 77 4.06 4.94 7.22
N ILE A 78 3.61 4.35 6.11
CA ILE A 78 2.92 5.06 5.04
C ILE A 78 1.43 4.81 5.18
N ILE A 79 0.66 5.88 5.36
CA ILE A 79 -0.79 5.83 5.50
C ILE A 79 -1.44 6.24 4.18
N ILE A 80 -2.27 5.36 3.63
CA ILE A 80 -2.95 5.55 2.35
C ILE A 80 -4.45 5.42 2.57
N GLU A 81 -5.19 6.50 2.34
CA GLU A 81 -6.65 6.51 2.44
C GLU A 81 -7.28 6.02 1.14
N LYS A 82 -8.32 5.19 1.25
CA LYS A 82 -9.13 4.72 0.13
C LYS A 82 -10.18 5.77 -0.24
N ARG A 83 -9.92 6.57 -1.28
CA ARG A 83 -10.78 7.67 -1.75
C ARG A 83 -11.86 7.26 -2.76
N SER A 84 -11.66 6.20 -3.52
CA SER A 84 -12.63 5.73 -4.52
C SER A 84 -12.58 4.22 -4.71
N LYS A 85 -13.61 3.63 -5.31
CA LYS A 85 -13.68 2.18 -5.52
C LYS A 85 -12.53 1.68 -6.38
N THR A 86 -11.96 0.54 -6.01
CA THR A 86 -10.94 -0.11 -6.85
C THR A 86 -11.62 -0.70 -8.10
N PRO A 87 -11.08 -0.51 -9.32
CA PRO A 87 -11.61 -1.16 -10.52
C PRO A 87 -11.70 -2.69 -10.39
N LYS A 88 -12.74 -3.29 -10.98
CA LYS A 88 -13.03 -4.74 -10.86
C LYS A 88 -11.93 -5.66 -11.41
N LYS A 89 -11.08 -5.16 -12.30
CA LYS A 89 -9.94 -5.90 -12.86
C LYS A 89 -8.78 -6.12 -11.87
N TYR A 90 -8.85 -5.49 -10.68
CA TYR A 90 -7.86 -5.62 -9.62
C TYR A 90 -8.48 -6.25 -8.35
N PRO A 91 -7.70 -7.02 -7.57
CA PRO A 91 -6.31 -7.39 -7.85
C PRO A 91 -6.21 -8.32 -9.07
N ARG A 92 -5.09 -8.25 -9.81
CA ARG A 92 -4.81 -9.21 -10.89
C ARG A 92 -4.58 -10.61 -10.29
N LYS A 93 -4.55 -11.61 -11.16
CA LYS A 93 -4.30 -13.01 -10.77
C LYS A 93 -3.05 -13.12 -9.89
N ALA A 94 -3.09 -14.03 -8.92
CA ALA A 94 -1.99 -14.27 -7.99
C ALA A 94 -0.65 -14.43 -8.74
N GLY A 95 0.39 -13.78 -8.23
CA GLY A 95 1.72 -13.75 -8.84
C GLY A 95 1.91 -12.69 -9.94
N THR A 96 0.85 -12.25 -10.63
CA THR A 96 0.95 -11.15 -11.63
C THR A 96 1.43 -9.83 -11.00
N PRO A 97 0.91 -9.38 -9.84
CA PRO A 97 1.39 -8.16 -9.21
C PRO A 97 2.91 -8.14 -8.96
N ASN A 98 3.49 -9.29 -8.59
CA ASN A 98 4.93 -9.42 -8.35
C ASN A 98 5.74 -9.47 -9.67
N LYS A 99 5.25 -10.19 -10.68
CA LYS A 99 5.95 -10.36 -11.97
C LYS A 99 5.93 -9.09 -12.82
N THR A 100 4.80 -8.41 -12.86
CA THR A 100 4.60 -7.17 -13.63
C THR A 100 3.94 -6.11 -12.76
N PRO A 101 4.68 -5.49 -11.82
CA PRO A 101 4.16 -4.41 -11.00
C PRO A 101 3.69 -3.23 -11.86
N LEU A 102 2.67 -2.54 -11.38
CA LEU A 102 2.07 -1.42 -12.10
C LEU A 102 2.89 -0.15 -11.86
N LEU A 103 3.92 0.06 -12.65
CA LEU A 103 4.78 1.25 -12.60
C LEU A 103 4.36 2.24 -13.71
N LYS A 104 4.75 3.51 -13.57
CA LYS A 104 4.57 4.53 -14.60
C LYS A 104 5.79 4.60 -15.50
#